data_AF-A0A0F9U1E0-F1
#
_entry.id   AF-A0A0F9U1E0-F1
#
_cell.length_a   1.000
_cell.length_b   1.000
_cell.length_c   1.000
_cell.angle_alpha   90.00
_cell.angle_beta   90.00
_cell.angle_gamma   90.00
#
_symmetry.space_group_name_H-M   'P 1'
#
loop_
_entity.id
_entity.type
_entity.pdbx_description
1 polymer ?
#
loop_
_entity_poly.entity_id
_entity_poly.type
_entity_poly.pdbx_seq_one_letter_code
_entity_poly.pdbx_strand_id
1 'polypeptide(L)'
;MQQGSKPLSSRLVDAAKALTELAPHGHPKFNSLLIEMATLHSKKNADYAGEVEALGNFTRVAKLLEMYPLFSQPQYWRAKVAIVNNLKQFDAVMNALSEGRDLKTDSILTRIDDMIVYWTIVRIMIEEEDIETSVQQRST
;
A
#
# COMPACT_ATOMS: atom_id res chain seq x y z
N MET A 1 3.97 -28.48 3.81
CA MET A 1 4.11 -28.02 5.22
C MET A 1 2.83 -27.30 5.60
N GLN A 2 1.98 -27.89 6.45
CA GLN A 2 0.80 -27.21 6.99
C GLN A 2 1.29 -26.19 8.03
N GLN A 3 1.07 -24.90 7.78
CA GLN A 3 1.26 -23.88 8.81
C GLN A 3 0.17 -24.08 9.86
N GLY A 4 0.53 -24.70 10.98
CA GLY A 4 -0.35 -24.76 12.15
C GLY A 4 -0.67 -23.34 12.62
N SER A 5 -1.95 -22.99 12.67
CA SER A 5 -2.41 -21.69 13.16
C SER A 5 -1.94 -21.51 14.61
N LYS A 6 -1.16 -20.47 14.89
CA LYS A 6 -0.85 -20.09 16.27
C LYS A 6 -2.17 -19.87 17.02
N PRO A 7 -2.30 -20.33 18.27
CA PRO A 7 -3.49 -20.09 19.06
C PRO A 7 -3.72 -18.58 19.23
N LEU A 8 -4.97 -18.16 19.01
CA LEU A 8 -5.40 -16.78 19.22
C LEU A 8 -5.20 -16.39 20.68
N SER A 9 -4.76 -15.14 20.93
CA SER A 9 -4.69 -14.62 22.30
C SER A 9 -6.09 -14.60 22.94
N SER A 10 -6.17 -14.71 24.27
CA SER A 10 -7.46 -14.72 25.01
C SER A 10 -8.37 -13.55 24.62
N ARG A 11 -7.81 -12.35 24.45
CA ARG A 11 -8.55 -11.15 24.01
C ARG A 11 -9.18 -11.28 22.62
N LEU A 12 -8.55 -12.01 21.70
CA LEU A 12 -9.08 -12.23 20.35
C LEU A 12 -10.20 -13.27 20.36
N VAL A 13 -10.12 -14.26 21.26
CA VAL A 13 -11.19 -15.24 21.46
C VAL A 13 -12.44 -14.56 22.00
N ASP A 14 -12.28 -13.66 22.99
CA ASP A 14 -13.40 -12.89 23.55
C ASP A 14 -14.05 -11.98 22.50
N ALA A 15 -13.25 -11.30 21.66
CA ALA A 15 -13.77 -10.48 20.57
C ALA A 15 -14.53 -11.30 19.51
N ALA A 16 -14.03 -12.48 19.15
CA ALA A 16 -14.70 -13.36 18.18
C ALA A 16 -16.05 -13.87 18.73
N LYS A 17 -16.09 -14.17 20.03
CA LYS A 17 -17.30 -14.57 20.72
C LYS A 17 -18.33 -13.44 20.73
N ALA A 18 -17.92 -12.23 21.11
CA ALA A 18 -18.80 -11.06 21.10
C ALA A 18 -19.37 -10.75 19.70
N LEU A 19 -18.56 -10.86 18.65
CA LEU A 19 -19.03 -10.70 17.26
C LEU A 19 -20.04 -11.78 16.86
N THR A 20 -19.85 -13.02 17.33
CA THR A 20 -20.77 -14.13 17.06
C THR A 20 -22.09 -13.95 17.80
N GLU A 21 -22.05 -13.44 19.03
CA GLU A 21 -23.26 -13.10 19.80
C GLU A 21 -24.04 -11.95 19.14
N LEU A 22 -23.35 -10.94 18.60
CA LEU A 22 -23.95 -9.82 17.86
C LEU A 22 -24.56 -10.24 16.51
N ALA A 23 -23.93 -11.20 15.83
CA ALA A 23 -24.33 -11.69 14.51
C ALA A 23 -24.46 -13.23 14.49
N PRO A 24 -25.49 -13.81 15.14
CA PRO A 24 -25.58 -15.25 15.42
C PRO A 24 -25.78 -16.13 14.19
N HIS A 25 -26.21 -15.54 13.06
CA HIS A 25 -26.35 -16.24 11.79
C HIS A 25 -25.11 -16.17 10.90
N GLY A 26 -24.08 -15.40 11.31
CA GLY A 26 -22.83 -15.30 10.59
C GLY A 26 -21.99 -16.56 10.72
N HIS A 27 -21.20 -16.88 9.69
CA HIS A 27 -20.28 -18.00 9.75
C HIS A 27 -19.15 -17.68 10.76
N PRO A 28 -18.86 -18.52 11.79
CA PRO A 28 -17.89 -18.19 12.84
C PRO A 28 -16.49 -17.82 12.31
N LYS A 29 -16.02 -18.53 11.28
CA LYS A 29 -14.75 -18.21 10.59
C LYS A 29 -14.70 -16.80 9.99
N PHE A 30 -15.83 -16.23 9.58
CA PHE A 30 -15.89 -14.87 9.06
C PHE A 30 -15.47 -13.85 10.13
N ASN A 31 -15.96 -14.01 11.36
CA ASN A 31 -15.61 -13.15 12.49
C ASN A 31 -14.12 -13.26 12.86
N SER A 32 -13.56 -14.48 12.83
CA SER A 32 -12.12 -14.68 13.02
C SER A 32 -11.29 -13.95 11.95
N LEU A 33 -11.70 -14.05 10.68
CA LEU A 33 -11.03 -13.35 9.58
C LEU A 33 -11.12 -11.82 9.71
N LEU A 34 -12.24 -11.28 10.18
CA LEU A 34 -12.37 -9.84 10.45
C LEU A 34 -11.38 -9.35 11.51
N ILE A 35 -11.18 -10.13 12.58
CA ILE A 35 -10.24 -9.80 13.65
C ILE A 35 -8.79 -9.86 13.14
N GLU A 36 -8.46 -10.89 12.36
CA GLU A 36 -7.15 -10.99 11.69
C GLU A 36 -6.92 -9.81 10.75
N MET A 37 -7.94 -9.42 9.97
CA MET A 37 -7.90 -8.28 9.06
C MET A 37 -7.66 -6.96 9.81
N ALA A 38 -8.32 -6.75 10.94
CA ALA A 38 -8.14 -5.56 11.76
C ALA A 38 -6.69 -5.45 12.29
N THR A 39 -6.12 -6.57 12.73
CA THR A 39 -4.72 -6.64 13.19
C THR A 39 -3.76 -6.36 12.04
N LEU A 40 -3.99 -6.97 10.88
CA LEU A 40 -3.19 -6.75 9.68
C LEU A 40 -3.24 -5.29 9.21
N HIS A 41 -4.43 -4.69 9.19
CA HIS A 41 -4.64 -3.29 8.84
C HIS A 41 -3.81 -2.39 9.75
N SER A 42 -3.95 -2.55 11.07
CA SER A 42 -3.18 -1.77 12.05
C SER A 42 -1.67 -1.90 11.83
N LYS A 43 -1.17 -3.13 11.65
CA LYS A 43 0.26 -3.37 11.36
C LYS A 43 0.73 -2.68 10.08
N LYS A 44 -0.03 -2.80 8.99
CA LYS A 44 0.32 -2.20 7.69
C LYS A 44 0.24 -0.68 7.70
N ASN A 45 -0.61 -0.12 8.53
CA ASN A 45 -0.84 1.30 8.65
C ASN A 45 0.08 1.99 9.67
N ALA A 46 0.82 1.22 10.46
CA ALA A 46 1.62 1.71 11.59
C ALA A 46 2.70 2.74 11.20
N ASP A 47 3.17 2.71 9.96
CA ASP A 47 4.15 3.67 9.43
C ASP A 47 3.53 4.99 8.97
N TYR A 48 2.21 5.01 8.77
CA TYR A 48 1.47 6.07 8.06
C TYR A 48 0.43 6.76 8.94
N ALA A 49 -0.11 6.05 9.93
CA ALA A 49 -1.05 6.59 10.89
C ALA A 49 -0.33 7.58 11.82
N GLY A 50 -0.71 8.85 11.76
CA GLY A 50 -0.41 9.80 12.82
C GLY A 50 -1.32 9.57 14.03
N GLU A 51 -1.09 10.30 15.12
CA GLU A 51 -1.95 10.24 16.32
C GLU A 51 -3.40 10.62 16.02
N VAL A 52 -3.63 11.43 14.97
CA VAL A 52 -4.92 12.06 14.67
C VAL A 52 -5.49 11.66 13.30
N GLU A 53 -4.66 11.20 12.36
CA GLU A 53 -5.08 10.84 11.00
C GLU A 53 -4.71 9.40 10.64
N ALA A 54 -5.67 8.49 10.80
CA ALA A 54 -5.49 7.08 10.48
C ALA A 54 -5.21 6.81 8.98
N LEU A 55 -5.55 7.72 8.08
CA LEU A 55 -5.34 7.56 6.63
C LEU A 55 -4.50 8.70 6.03
N GLY A 56 -3.64 9.33 6.84
CA GLY A 56 -2.91 10.55 6.45
C GLY A 56 -2.08 10.39 5.17
N ASN A 57 -1.51 9.21 4.93
CA ASN A 57 -0.76 8.92 3.71
C ASN A 57 -1.63 9.00 2.45
N PHE A 58 -2.86 8.50 2.48
CA PHE A 58 -3.78 8.59 1.35
C PHE A 58 -4.13 10.04 1.07
N THR A 59 -4.37 10.85 2.12
CA THR A 59 -4.64 12.28 1.97
C THR A 59 -3.45 13.04 1.37
N ARG A 60 -2.22 12.76 1.81
CA ARG A 60 -1.02 13.42 1.28
C ARG A 60 -0.71 13.01 -0.17
N VAL A 61 -0.81 11.71 -0.48
CA VAL A 61 -0.64 11.22 -1.85
C VAL A 61 -1.73 11.79 -2.77
N ALA A 62 -2.99 11.85 -2.33
CA ALA A 62 -4.07 12.44 -3.11
C ALA A 62 -3.77 13.92 -3.46
N LYS A 63 -3.33 14.72 -2.49
CA LYS A 63 -2.90 16.11 -2.73
C LYS A 63 -1.76 16.23 -3.73
N LEU A 64 -0.78 15.32 -3.69
CA LEU A 64 0.29 15.28 -4.69
C LEU A 64 -0.26 14.96 -6.09
N LEU A 65 -1.21 14.02 -6.18
CA LEU A 65 -1.83 13.65 -7.45
C LEU A 65 -2.75 14.74 -8.01
N GLU A 66 -3.36 15.58 -7.18
CA GLU A 66 -4.16 16.73 -7.65
C GLU A 66 -3.32 17.73 -8.48
N MET A 67 -2.02 17.81 -8.23
CA MET A 67 -1.11 18.69 -8.97
C MET A 67 -0.81 18.20 -10.39
N TYR A 68 -1.05 16.91 -10.68
CA TYR A 68 -0.68 16.28 -11.93
C TYR A 68 -1.84 15.42 -12.46
N PRO A 69 -2.46 15.76 -13.60
CA PRO A 69 -3.54 14.97 -14.18
C PRO A 69 -3.01 13.68 -14.83
N LEU A 70 -2.34 12.83 -14.05
CA LEU A 70 -1.57 11.65 -14.47
C LEU A 70 -2.41 10.72 -15.36
N PHE A 71 -3.68 10.52 -15.04
CA PHE A 71 -4.57 9.59 -15.75
C PHE A 71 -5.47 10.24 -16.80
N SER A 72 -5.22 11.51 -17.15
CA SER A 72 -6.00 12.21 -18.20
C SER A 72 -5.72 11.70 -19.62
N GLN A 73 -4.60 11.00 -19.81
CA GLN A 73 -4.16 10.52 -21.11
C GLN A 73 -3.64 9.09 -21.01
N PRO A 74 -3.85 8.23 -22.04
CA PRO A 74 -3.57 6.80 -21.96
C PRO A 74 -2.08 6.44 -22.04
N GLN A 75 -1.23 7.32 -22.60
CA GLN A 75 0.19 7.02 -22.72
C GLN A 75 0.84 6.77 -21.36
N TYR A 76 1.76 5.82 -21.31
CA TYR A 76 2.57 5.46 -20.15
C TYR A 76 1.75 5.01 -18.95
N TRP A 77 0.55 4.44 -19.14
CA TRP A 77 -0.35 4.08 -18.04
C TRP A 77 0.31 3.13 -17.02
N ARG A 78 1.10 2.14 -17.50
CA ARG A 78 1.86 1.21 -16.65
C ARG A 78 2.87 1.96 -15.77
N ALA A 79 3.62 2.87 -16.38
CA ALA A 79 4.60 3.70 -15.69
C ALA A 79 3.93 4.63 -14.67
N LYS A 80 2.79 5.23 -15.02
CA LYS A 80 2.00 6.09 -14.12
C LYS A 80 1.52 5.34 -12.87
N VAL A 81 1.09 4.08 -13.01
CA VAL A 81 0.74 3.23 -11.85
C VAL A 81 1.96 2.96 -10.97
N ALA A 82 3.12 2.67 -11.57
CA ALA A 82 4.36 2.48 -10.82
C ALA A 82 4.79 3.75 -10.07
N ILE A 83 4.59 4.93 -10.65
CA ILE A 83 4.82 6.23 -9.99
C ILE A 83 3.90 6.39 -8.78
N VAL A 84 2.60 6.06 -8.88
CA VAL A 84 1.69 6.12 -7.71
C VAL A 84 2.15 5.20 -6.58
N ASN A 85 2.65 4.00 -6.91
CA ASN A 85 3.22 3.11 -5.90
C ASN A 85 4.51 3.68 -5.27
N ASN A 86 5.35 4.34 -6.07
CA ASN A 86 6.55 5.02 -5.59
C ASN A 86 6.20 6.17 -4.62
N LEU A 87 5.15 6.95 -4.91
CA LEU A 87 4.70 8.05 -4.04
C LEU A 87 4.39 7.60 -2.62
N LYS A 88 3.91 6.37 -2.44
CA LYS A 88 3.70 5.81 -1.10
C LYS A 88 5.00 5.62 -0.32
N GLN A 89 6.06 5.15 -0.99
CA GLN A 89 7.38 4.98 -0.36
C GLN A 89 7.99 6.34 -0.04
N PHE A 90 7.87 7.29 -0.98
CA PHE A 90 8.29 8.68 -0.78
C PHE A 90 7.58 9.32 0.42
N ASP A 91 6.25 9.21 0.51
CA ASP A 91 5.47 9.74 1.62
C ASP A 91 5.91 9.15 2.97
N ALA A 92 6.14 7.84 3.04
CA ALA A 92 6.64 7.18 4.25
C ALA A 92 7.97 7.77 4.73
N VAL A 93 8.92 7.94 3.81
CA VAL A 93 10.24 8.49 4.09
C VAL A 93 10.13 9.95 4.53
N MET A 94 9.41 10.78 3.79
CA MET A 94 9.27 12.20 4.11
C MET A 94 8.57 12.42 5.44
N ASN A 95 7.51 11.65 5.74
CA ASN A 95 6.82 11.73 7.02
C ASN A 95 7.75 11.34 8.18
N ALA A 96 8.48 10.24 8.05
CA ALA A 96 9.42 9.78 9.07
C ALA A 96 10.54 10.80 9.34
N LEU A 97 11.14 11.35 8.28
CA LEU A 97 12.16 12.38 8.37
C LEU A 97 11.63 13.67 9.01
N SER A 98 10.40 14.09 8.67
CA SER A 98 9.78 15.30 9.21
C SER A 98 9.49 15.23 10.72
N GLU A 99 9.22 14.02 11.21
CA GLU A 99 8.91 13.75 12.62
C GLU A 99 10.15 13.30 13.41
N GLY A 100 11.30 13.13 12.75
CA GLY A 100 12.52 12.64 13.38
C GLY A 100 12.37 11.22 13.96
N ARG A 101 11.54 10.38 13.34
CA ARG A 101 11.26 9.01 13.81
C ARG A 101 11.71 7.94 12.82
N ASP A 102 11.93 6.75 13.35
CA ASP A 102 12.09 5.56 12.52
C ASP A 102 10.75 4.99 12.05
N LEU A 103 10.83 4.20 10.98
CA LEU A 103 9.72 3.41 10.46
C LEU A 103 9.67 2.05 11.17
N LYS A 104 8.46 1.55 11.44
CA LYS A 104 8.21 0.32 12.20
C LYS A 104 8.24 -0.93 11.33
N THR A 105 7.85 -0.84 10.05
CA THR A 105 7.80 -2.02 9.16
C THR A 105 9.10 -2.21 8.40
N ASP A 106 9.49 -1.21 7.62
CA ASP A 106 10.67 -1.24 6.74
C ASP A 106 11.52 0.00 7.01
N SER A 107 12.85 -0.13 7.00
CA SER A 107 13.75 1.00 7.27
C SER A 107 13.65 2.11 6.22
N ILE A 108 14.09 3.32 6.56
CA ILE A 108 14.20 4.44 5.60
C ILE A 108 15.05 4.04 4.39
N LEU A 109 16.17 3.33 4.61
CA LEU A 109 17.03 2.88 3.51
C LEU A 109 16.33 1.85 2.62
N THR A 110 15.61 0.89 3.21
CA THR A 110 14.81 -0.09 2.44
C THR A 110 13.76 0.60 1.57
N ARG A 111 13.10 1.64 2.09
CA ARG A 111 12.14 2.45 1.32
C ARG A 111 12.81 3.23 0.19
N ILE A 112 14.04 3.71 0.39
CA ILE A 112 14.84 4.35 -0.66
C ILE A 112 15.20 3.34 -1.75
N ASP A 113 15.61 2.13 -1.38
CA ASP A 113 15.88 1.05 -2.33
C ASP A 113 14.63 0.71 -3.16
N ASP A 114 13.46 0.60 -2.51
CA ASP A 114 12.18 0.42 -3.21
C ASP A 114 11.93 1.55 -4.23
N MET A 115 12.20 2.80 -3.85
CA MET A 115 12.04 3.94 -4.77
C MET A 115 12.96 3.82 -5.99
N ILE A 116 14.21 3.41 -5.80
CA ILE A 116 15.18 3.21 -6.89
C ILE A 116 14.68 2.11 -7.83
N VAL A 117 14.19 0.99 -7.30
CA VAL A 117 13.62 -0.10 -8.09
C VAL A 117 12.43 0.38 -8.91
N TYR A 118 11.49 1.09 -8.29
CA TYR A 118 10.33 1.62 -9.00
C TYR A 118 10.72 2.60 -10.12
N TRP A 119 11.67 3.50 -9.89
CA TRP A 119 12.13 4.42 -10.94
C TRP A 119 12.83 3.69 -12.09
N THR A 120 13.56 2.62 -11.79
CA THR A 120 14.16 1.76 -12.81
C THR A 120 13.09 1.08 -13.67
N ILE A 121 12.05 0.54 -13.04
CA ILE A 121 10.93 -0.08 -13.75
C ILE A 121 10.15 0.94 -14.59
N VAL A 122 9.90 2.15 -14.06
CA VAL A 122 9.25 3.26 -14.77
C VAL A 122 10.02 3.60 -16.05
N ARG A 123 11.34 3.71 -15.96
CA ARG A 123 12.19 3.97 -17.13
C ARG A 123 12.03 2.90 -18.19
N ILE A 124 12.11 1.62 -17.81
CA ILE A 124 11.96 0.48 -18.73
C ILE A 124 10.60 0.53 -19.43
N MET A 125 9.52 0.78 -18.69
CA MET A 125 8.16 0.84 -19.26
C MET A 125 7.99 1.97 -20.27
N ILE A 126 8.61 3.13 -20.04
CA ILE A 126 8.59 4.26 -20.99
C ILE A 126 9.38 3.89 -22.25
N GLU A 127 10.60 3.34 -22.09
CA GLU A 127 11.44 2.93 -23.23
C GLU A 127 10.72 1.86 -24.09
N GLU A 128 10.07 0.87 -23.48
CA GLU A 128 9.28 -0.14 -24.20
C GLU A 128 8.12 0.47 -25.00
N GLU A 129 7.33 1.36 -24.38
CA GLU A 129 6.16 1.97 -25.03
C GLU A 129 6.55 2.90 -26.19
N ASP A 130 7.66 3.62 -26.05
CA ASP A 130 8.21 4.46 -27.13
C ASP A 130 8.66 3.60 -28.32
N ILE A 131 9.25 2.43 -28.06
CA ILE A 131 9.62 1.45 -29.10
C ILE A 131 8.36 0.92 -29.80
N GLU A 132 7.36 0.49 -29.04
CA GLU A 132 6.08 -0.03 -29.56
C GLU A 132 5.40 0.99 -30.47
N THR A 133 5.31 2.25 -30.01
CA THR A 133 4.71 3.36 -30.75
C THR A 133 5.46 3.62 -32.06
N SER A 134 6.81 3.59 -32.01
CA SER A 134 7.67 3.81 -33.18
C SER A 134 7.53 2.69 -34.23
N VAL A 135 7.35 1.44 -33.80
CA VAL A 135 7.14 0.30 -34.70
C VAL A 135 5.77 0.40 -35.40
N GLN A 136 4.74 0.81 -34.66
CA GLN A 136 3.38 0.90 -35.19
C GLN A 136 3.26 1.99 -36.27
N GLN A 137 3.91 3.15 -36.07
CA GLN A 137 3.96 4.24 -37.06
C GLN A 137 4.69 3.88 -38.36
N ARG A 138 5.63 2.92 -38.32
CA ARG A 138 6.35 2.44 -39.53
C ARG A 138 5.56 1.39 -40.31
N SER A 139 4.53 0.82 -39.70
CA SER A 139 3.73 -0.27 -40.27
C SER A 139 2.43 0.23 -40.95
N THR A 140 2.12 1.52 -40.79
CA THR A 140 0.98 2.23 -41.40
C THR A 140 1.44 3.12 -42.54
#